data_AF-A0A1N7QFR0-F1
#
_entry.id   AF-A0A1N7QFR0-F1
#
_cell.length_a   1.000
_cell.length_b   1.000
_cell.length_c   1.000
_cell.angle_alpha   90.00
_cell.angle_beta   90.00
_cell.angle_gamma   90.00
#
_symmetry.space_group_name_H-M   'P 1'
#
loop_
_entity.id
_entity.type
_entity.pdbx_description
1 polymer ?
#
loop_
_entity_poly.entity_id
_entity_poly.type
_entity_poly.pdbx_seq_one_letter_code
_entity_poly.pdbx_strand_id
1 'polypeptide(L)'
;MQELVHHTIQKIQGLLEHFNKVQELYLSKSFDFDAQFEEFLYEFLDYLKTKGNTTYESEVLKVMNMISTVKRGFNPVQMEKIASGKRELTWGFSFSAMESVHKFLMEMYTKEHKKLDEAEEILSGLIVSLYQNGILNDEIVKSLANVPKIEDFWNSLIKQNTQISGINKKLRLQMISEDIYLLLEKVLLKLN
;
A
#
# COMPACT_ATOMS: atom_id res chain seq x y z
N MET A 1 -14.67 -5.97 -0.36
CA MET A 1 -14.98 -4.65 -0.95
C MET A 1 -13.66 -4.07 -1.39
N GLN A 2 -13.48 -3.66 -2.65
CA GLN A 2 -12.25 -2.95 -3.04
C GLN A 2 -12.24 -1.60 -2.32
N GLU A 3 -11.14 -1.28 -1.65
CA GLU A 3 -10.97 -0.01 -0.97
C GLU A 3 -10.31 1.02 -1.87
N LEU A 4 -10.48 2.29 -1.51
CA LEU A 4 -9.83 3.40 -2.15
C LEU A 4 -8.30 3.24 -2.04
N VAL A 5 -7.59 3.33 -3.16
CA VAL A 5 -6.14 3.06 -3.23
C VAL A 5 -5.37 4.08 -2.39
N HIS A 6 -5.76 5.35 -2.42
CA HIS A 6 -5.17 6.38 -1.54
C HIS A 6 -5.37 6.08 -0.05
N HIS A 7 -6.55 5.56 0.36
CA HIS A 7 -6.76 5.15 1.76
C HIS A 7 -5.82 4.00 2.13
N THR A 8 -5.64 3.04 1.23
CA THR A 8 -4.72 1.91 1.43
C THR A 8 -3.28 2.40 1.58
N ILE A 9 -2.83 3.33 0.73
CA ILE A 9 -1.51 3.96 0.82
C ILE A 9 -1.32 4.65 2.18
N GLN A 10 -2.29 5.47 2.61
CA GLN A 10 -2.23 6.15 3.91
C GLN A 10 -2.11 5.18 5.08
N LYS A 11 -2.84 4.05 5.04
CA LYS A 11 -2.72 3.01 6.07
C LYS A 11 -1.33 2.37 6.10
N ILE A 12 -0.75 2.08 4.93
CA ILE A 12 0.61 1.53 4.85
C ILE A 12 1.64 2.56 5.34
N GLN A 13 1.46 3.86 5.02
CA GLN A 13 2.32 4.93 5.54
C GLN A 13 2.26 5.02 7.07
N GLY A 14 1.06 4.96 7.67
CA GLY A 14 0.92 4.93 9.13
C GLY A 14 1.64 3.74 9.78
N LEU A 15 1.55 2.55 9.17
CA LEU A 15 2.30 1.37 9.63
C LEU A 15 3.82 1.57 9.49
N LEU A 16 4.30 2.15 8.39
CA LEU A 16 5.72 2.48 8.21
C LEU A 16 6.20 3.49 9.24
N GLU A 17 5.42 4.52 9.55
CA GLU A 17 5.74 5.50 10.58
C GLU A 17 5.84 4.88 11.98
N HIS A 18 4.89 4.01 12.35
CA HIS A 18 4.97 3.25 13.59
C HIS A 18 6.21 2.34 13.60
N PHE A 19 6.45 1.62 12.51
CA PHE A 19 7.59 0.72 12.38
C PHE A 19 8.94 1.45 12.52
N ASN A 20 9.08 2.65 11.95
CA ASN A 20 10.29 3.44 12.10
C ASN A 20 10.57 3.78 13.57
N LYS A 21 9.54 4.11 14.36
CA LYS A 21 9.70 4.33 15.81
C LYS A 21 10.17 3.06 16.52
N VAL A 22 9.65 1.89 16.14
CA VAL A 22 10.12 0.61 16.68
C VAL A 22 11.59 0.36 16.33
N GLN A 23 12.01 0.69 15.11
CA GLN A 23 13.43 0.60 14.71
C GLN A 23 14.32 1.56 15.51
N GLU A 24 13.86 2.77 15.83
CA GLU A 24 14.59 3.71 16.70
C GLU A 24 14.78 3.14 18.12
N LEU A 25 13.75 2.45 18.66
CA LEU A 25 13.86 1.75 19.96
C LEU A 25 14.88 0.61 19.91
N TYR A 26 14.94 -0.13 18.79
CA TYR A 26 15.97 -1.14 18.58
C TYR A 26 17.37 -0.51 18.57
N LEU A 27 17.58 0.53 17.77
CA LEU A 27 18.88 1.20 17.63
C LEU A 27 19.39 1.77 18.96
N SER A 28 18.49 2.35 19.75
CA SER A 28 18.79 2.89 21.08
C SER A 28 18.94 1.83 22.17
N LYS A 29 18.76 0.54 21.84
CA LYS A 29 18.75 -0.58 22.80
C LYS A 29 17.75 -0.37 23.94
N SER A 30 16.62 0.25 23.64
CA SER A 30 15.58 0.56 24.62
C SER A 30 15.00 -0.70 25.26
N PHE A 31 14.64 -0.61 26.53
CA PHE A 31 13.92 -1.68 27.23
C PHE A 31 12.49 -1.88 26.70
N ASP A 32 11.91 -0.84 26.08
CA ASP A 32 10.54 -0.89 25.56
C ASP A 32 10.44 -1.54 24.18
N PHE A 33 11.57 -1.78 23.51
CA PHE A 33 11.61 -2.34 22.16
C PHE A 33 10.82 -3.65 22.05
N ASP A 34 11.02 -4.59 22.98
CA ASP A 34 10.41 -5.93 22.88
C ASP A 34 8.87 -5.89 22.90
N ALA A 35 8.30 -4.98 23.69
CA ALA A 35 6.85 -4.81 23.80
C ALA A 35 6.27 -4.06 22.60
N GLN A 36 6.92 -2.96 22.20
CA GLN A 36 6.49 -2.14 21.07
C GLN A 36 6.60 -2.88 19.73
N PHE A 37 7.64 -3.70 19.56
CA PHE A 37 7.77 -4.51 18.35
C PHE A 37 6.70 -5.60 18.28
N GLU A 38 6.37 -6.23 19.41
CA GLU A 38 5.31 -7.23 19.46
C GLU A 38 3.94 -6.60 19.18
N GLU A 39 3.64 -5.45 19.78
CA GLU A 39 2.41 -4.68 19.51
C GLU A 39 2.28 -4.33 18.03
N PHE A 40 3.34 -3.79 17.43
CA PHE A 40 3.38 -3.49 16.00
C PHE A 40 3.16 -4.73 15.12
N LEU A 41 3.76 -5.89 15.45
CA LEU A 41 3.55 -7.12 14.68
C LEU A 41 2.09 -7.60 14.72
N TYR A 42 1.41 -7.45 15.85
CA TYR A 42 -0.01 -7.76 15.96
C TYR A 42 -0.89 -6.77 15.17
N GLU A 43 -0.59 -5.47 15.24
CA GLU A 43 -1.27 -4.45 14.44
C GLU A 43 -1.11 -4.74 12.94
N PHE A 44 0.11 -5.04 12.50
CA PHE A 44 0.38 -5.35 11.10
C PHE A 44 -0.33 -6.65 10.66
N LEU A 45 -0.32 -7.68 11.51
CA LEU A 45 -1.05 -8.91 11.25
C LEU A 45 -2.56 -8.69 11.11
N ASP A 46 -3.16 -7.88 11.97
CA ASP A 46 -4.58 -7.54 11.89
C ASP A 46 -4.92 -6.80 10.60
N TYR A 47 -4.08 -5.82 10.22
CA TYR A 47 -4.20 -5.14 8.94
C TYR A 47 -4.19 -6.14 7.76
N LEU A 48 -3.25 -7.09 7.74
CA LEU A 48 -3.17 -8.10 6.69
C LEU A 48 -4.41 -9.00 6.61
N LYS A 49 -4.99 -9.36 7.77
CA LYS A 49 -6.23 -10.14 7.86
C LYS A 49 -7.42 -9.37 7.30
N THR A 50 -7.56 -8.08 7.64
CA THR A 50 -8.65 -7.25 7.09
C THR A 50 -8.58 -7.13 5.56
N LYS A 51 -7.37 -7.18 5.00
CA LYS A 51 -7.11 -7.16 3.55
C LYS A 51 -7.21 -8.53 2.88
N GLY A 52 -7.29 -9.62 3.64
CA GLY A 52 -7.27 -10.99 3.12
C GLY A 52 -5.95 -11.38 2.45
N ASN A 53 -4.82 -10.78 2.87
CA ASN A 53 -3.52 -11.03 2.27
C ASN A 53 -2.82 -12.22 2.93
N THR A 54 -3.28 -13.43 2.59
CA THR A 54 -2.86 -14.68 3.24
C THR A 54 -1.36 -14.98 3.11
N THR A 55 -0.72 -14.51 2.03
CA THR A 55 0.72 -14.70 1.83
C THR A 55 1.54 -13.93 2.85
N TYR A 56 1.35 -12.60 2.96
CA TYR A 56 2.09 -11.81 3.95
C TYR A 56 1.63 -12.13 5.38
N GLU A 57 0.36 -12.49 5.59
CA GLU A 57 -0.12 -12.96 6.89
C GLU A 57 0.71 -14.15 7.40
N SER A 58 0.93 -15.16 6.54
CA SER A 58 1.75 -16.34 6.88
C SER A 58 3.20 -15.97 7.19
N GLU A 59 3.80 -15.07 6.42
CA GLU A 59 5.19 -14.63 6.66
C GLU A 59 5.33 -13.84 7.96
N VAL A 60 4.37 -12.98 8.30
CA VAL A 60 4.36 -12.26 9.58
C VAL A 60 4.18 -13.24 10.74
N LEU A 61 3.29 -14.23 10.63
CA LEU A 61 3.13 -15.28 11.65
C LEU A 61 4.43 -16.08 11.85
N LYS A 62 5.15 -16.38 10.77
CA LYS A 62 6.46 -17.04 10.85
C LYS A 62 7.49 -16.18 11.60
N VAL A 63 7.53 -14.87 11.33
CA VAL A 63 8.37 -13.91 12.07
C VAL A 63 8.02 -13.91 13.55
N MET A 64 6.74 -13.81 13.90
CA MET A 64 6.27 -13.83 15.29
C MET A 64 6.63 -15.14 16.00
N ASN A 65 6.46 -16.28 15.34
CA ASN A 65 6.82 -17.60 15.86
C ASN A 65 8.34 -17.71 16.11
N MET A 66 9.15 -17.19 15.19
CA MET A 66 10.60 -17.14 15.34
C MET A 66 10.99 -16.36 16.59
N ILE A 67 10.50 -15.13 16.75
CA ILE A 67 10.78 -14.29 17.93
C ILE A 67 10.33 -14.98 19.22
N SER A 68 9.11 -15.53 19.23
CA SER A 68 8.56 -16.26 20.38
C SER A 68 9.44 -17.46 20.77
N THR A 69 9.97 -18.18 19.79
CA THR A 69 10.85 -19.34 20.02
C THR A 69 12.17 -18.93 20.69
N VAL A 70 12.80 -17.84 20.24
CA VAL A 70 14.00 -17.29 20.91
C VAL A 70 13.67 -16.79 22.32
N LYS A 71 12.56 -16.06 22.48
CA LYS A 71 12.06 -15.59 23.79
C LYS A 71 11.79 -16.76 24.76
N ARG A 72 11.42 -17.94 24.27
CA ARG A 72 11.29 -19.18 25.07
C ARG A 72 12.62 -19.88 25.39
N GLY A 73 13.72 -19.44 24.78
CA GLY A 73 15.06 -19.97 25.02
C GLY A 73 15.45 -21.11 24.08
N PHE A 74 14.84 -21.19 22.89
CA PHE A 74 15.20 -22.14 21.85
C PHE A 74 15.71 -21.42 20.60
N ASN A 75 16.69 -21.99 19.91
CA ASN A 75 17.12 -21.50 18.61
C ASN A 75 16.03 -21.83 17.57
N PRO A 76 15.40 -20.86 16.89
CA PRO A 76 14.32 -21.11 15.92
C PRO A 76 14.74 -21.91 14.69
N VAL A 77 16.05 -21.94 14.38
CA VAL A 77 16.59 -22.65 13.21
C VAL A 77 16.98 -24.08 13.59
N GLN A 78 17.70 -24.24 14.70
CA GLN A 78 18.22 -25.55 15.14
C GLN A 78 17.26 -26.31 16.07
N MET A 79 16.27 -25.62 16.64
CA MET A 79 15.35 -26.13 17.67
C MET A 79 16.03 -26.63 18.96
N GLU A 80 17.27 -26.20 19.20
CA GLU A 80 18.04 -26.54 20.39
C GLU A 80 17.86 -25.51 21.50
N LYS A 81 18.00 -25.95 22.76
CA LYS A 81 17.96 -25.05 23.92
C LYS A 81 19.19 -24.14 23.92
N ILE A 82 18.96 -22.85 24.07
CA ILE A 82 20.01 -21.83 24.15
C ILE A 82 20.68 -21.92 25.52
N ALA A 83 21.95 -22.34 25.55
CA ALA A 83 22.71 -22.50 26.79
C ALA A 83 23.19 -21.16 27.38
N SER A 84 23.56 -20.20 26.52
CA SER A 84 24.00 -18.85 26.88
C SER A 84 23.74 -17.88 25.72
N GLY A 85 23.81 -16.57 25.95
CA GLY A 85 23.69 -15.58 24.87
C GLY A 85 22.25 -15.39 24.33
N LYS A 86 21.22 -15.74 25.12
CA LYS A 86 19.81 -15.63 24.71
C LYS A 86 19.44 -14.21 24.30
N ARG A 87 19.98 -13.20 25.01
CA ARG A 87 19.70 -11.79 24.71
C ARG A 87 20.25 -11.44 23.32
N GLU A 88 21.52 -11.72 23.07
CA GLU A 88 22.20 -11.47 21.80
C GLU A 88 21.48 -12.15 20.63
N LEU A 89 21.06 -13.42 20.81
CA LEU A 89 20.26 -14.13 19.82
C LEU A 89 18.88 -13.47 19.62
N THR A 90 18.21 -13.04 20.69
CA THR A 90 16.92 -12.35 20.59
C THR A 90 17.05 -11.07 19.78
N TRP A 91 18.11 -10.29 20.02
CA TRP A 91 18.42 -9.08 19.27
C TRP A 91 18.72 -9.39 17.79
N GLY A 92 19.54 -10.40 17.50
CA GLY A 92 19.86 -10.82 16.13
C GLY A 92 18.64 -11.29 15.33
N PHE A 93 17.76 -12.10 15.94
CA PHE A 93 16.52 -12.53 15.31
C PHE A 93 15.50 -11.39 15.18
N SER A 94 15.48 -10.44 16.11
CA SER A 94 14.65 -9.24 16.02
C SER A 94 15.08 -8.34 14.87
N PHE A 95 16.39 -8.18 14.63
CA PHE A 95 16.89 -7.50 13.43
C PHE A 95 16.44 -8.18 12.14
N SER A 96 16.62 -9.50 12.03
CA SER A 96 16.17 -10.25 10.85
C SER A 96 14.66 -10.16 10.63
N ALA A 97 13.89 -10.12 11.72
CA ALA A 97 12.45 -9.92 11.68
C ALA A 97 12.08 -8.53 11.15
N MET A 98 12.73 -7.47 11.66
CA MET A 98 12.52 -6.11 11.20
C MET A 98 12.86 -5.96 9.70
N GLU A 99 13.98 -6.52 9.24
CA GLU A 99 14.34 -6.49 7.80
C GLU A 99 13.26 -7.13 6.93
N SER A 100 12.70 -8.25 7.38
CA SER A 100 11.62 -8.96 6.67
C SER A 100 10.35 -8.11 6.62
N VAL A 101 9.95 -7.52 7.76
CA VAL A 101 8.74 -6.68 7.81
C VAL A 101 8.91 -5.39 7.01
N HIS A 102 10.07 -4.75 7.07
CA HIS A 102 10.37 -3.57 6.26
C HIS A 102 10.18 -3.87 4.78
N LYS A 103 10.76 -4.98 4.31
CA LYS A 103 10.62 -5.44 2.93
C LYS A 103 9.15 -5.63 2.55
N PHE A 104 8.36 -6.30 3.38
CA PHE A 104 6.94 -6.51 3.11
C PHE A 104 6.16 -5.20 3.01
N LEU A 105 6.35 -4.29 3.96
CA LEU A 105 5.71 -2.97 3.94
C LEU A 105 6.09 -2.17 2.68
N MET A 106 7.37 -2.16 2.32
CA MET A 106 7.84 -1.44 1.13
C MET A 106 7.34 -2.05 -0.18
N GLU A 107 7.29 -3.39 -0.28
CA GLU A 107 6.70 -4.07 -1.43
C GLU A 107 5.21 -3.72 -1.58
N MET A 108 4.46 -3.75 -0.47
CA MET A 108 3.04 -3.37 -0.47
C MET A 108 2.85 -1.90 -0.85
N TYR A 109 3.63 -1.01 -0.27
CA TYR A 109 3.59 0.43 -0.56
C TYR A 109 3.86 0.71 -2.04
N THR A 110 4.96 0.15 -2.56
CA THR A 110 5.38 0.34 -3.96
C THR A 110 4.35 -0.23 -4.93
N LYS A 111 3.74 -1.37 -4.60
CA LYS A 111 2.69 -1.99 -5.41
C LYS A 111 1.47 -1.09 -5.55
N GLU A 112 1.00 -0.49 -4.45
CA GLU A 112 -0.17 0.39 -4.50
C GLU A 112 0.14 1.71 -5.23
N HIS A 113 1.33 2.29 -5.03
CA HIS A 113 1.77 3.46 -5.79
C HIS A 113 1.86 3.19 -7.30
N LYS A 114 2.44 2.05 -7.67
CA LYS A 114 2.55 1.66 -9.08
C LYS A 114 1.20 1.57 -9.78
N LYS A 115 0.13 1.14 -9.09
CA LYS A 115 -1.23 1.15 -9.65
C LYS A 115 -1.71 2.57 -9.96
N LEU A 116 -1.44 3.53 -9.07
CA LEU A 116 -1.79 4.93 -9.29
C LEU A 116 -1.00 5.53 -10.45
N ASP A 117 0.31 5.28 -10.51
CA ASP A 117 1.18 5.81 -11.55
C ASP A 117 0.78 5.28 -12.95
N GLU A 118 0.55 3.96 -13.06
CA GLU A 118 0.09 3.34 -14.31
C GLU A 118 -1.28 3.87 -14.75
N ALA A 119 -2.21 4.06 -13.81
CA ALA A 119 -3.52 4.61 -14.12
C ALA A 119 -3.44 6.09 -14.53
N GLU A 120 -2.64 6.88 -13.83
CA GLU A 120 -2.42 8.29 -14.15
C GLU A 120 -1.79 8.46 -15.54
N GLU A 121 -0.84 7.61 -15.92
CA GLU A 121 -0.24 7.60 -17.27
C GLU A 121 -1.30 7.30 -18.34
N ILE A 122 -2.11 6.25 -18.14
CA ILE A 122 -3.19 5.88 -19.06
C ILE A 122 -4.20 7.02 -19.21
N LEU A 123 -4.64 7.61 -18.10
CA LEU A 123 -5.61 8.69 -18.09
C LEU A 123 -5.04 9.97 -18.71
N SER A 124 -3.79 10.31 -18.42
CA SER A 124 -3.11 11.47 -19.02
C SER A 124 -3.01 11.34 -20.54
N GLY A 125 -2.59 10.17 -21.03
CA GLY A 125 -2.54 9.90 -22.47
C GLY A 125 -3.91 9.98 -23.13
N LEU A 126 -4.96 9.49 -22.45
CA LEU A 126 -6.33 9.60 -22.93
C LEU A 126 -6.81 11.05 -22.99
N ILE A 127 -6.61 11.85 -21.95
CA ILE A 127 -7.02 13.25 -21.91
C ILE A 127 -6.33 14.07 -23.02
N VAL A 128 -5.03 13.86 -23.23
CA VAL A 128 -4.30 14.49 -24.35
C VAL A 128 -4.92 14.12 -25.69
N SER A 129 -5.26 12.84 -25.89
CA SER A 129 -5.92 12.38 -27.12
C SER A 129 -7.30 13.02 -27.30
N LEU A 130 -8.10 13.17 -26.24
CA LEU A 130 -9.41 13.82 -26.30
C LEU A 130 -9.28 15.30 -26.68
N TYR A 131 -8.25 15.99 -26.15
CA TYR A 131 -7.93 17.36 -26.53
C TYR A 131 -7.54 17.49 -28.01
N GLN A 132 -6.63 16.64 -28.47
CA GLN A 132 -6.17 16.65 -29.87
C GLN A 132 -7.28 16.38 -30.88
N ASN A 133 -8.25 15.54 -30.51
CA ASN A 133 -9.41 15.22 -31.33
C ASN A 133 -10.56 16.25 -31.19
N GLY A 134 -10.37 17.32 -30.42
CA GLY A 134 -11.38 18.36 -30.21
C GLY A 134 -12.61 17.93 -29.40
N ILE A 135 -12.58 16.75 -28.78
CA ILE A 135 -13.62 16.27 -27.87
C ILE A 135 -13.55 17.03 -26.54
N LEU A 136 -12.33 17.39 -26.13
CA LEU A 136 -12.05 18.18 -24.95
C LEU A 136 -11.46 19.53 -25.38
N ASN A 137 -11.89 20.60 -24.73
CA ASN A 137 -11.38 21.96 -24.93
C ASN A 137 -11.36 22.70 -23.58
N ASP A 138 -10.78 23.91 -23.56
CA ASP A 138 -10.57 24.67 -22.31
C ASP A 138 -11.89 25.03 -21.61
N GLU A 139 -12.98 25.24 -22.35
CA GLU A 139 -14.29 25.50 -21.76
C GLU A 139 -14.83 24.26 -21.05
N ILE A 140 -14.67 23.09 -21.69
CA ILE A 140 -15.05 21.80 -21.11
C ILE A 140 -14.19 21.50 -19.88
N VAL A 141 -12.86 21.66 -19.93
CA VAL A 141 -11.99 21.45 -18.73
C VAL A 141 -12.46 22.31 -17.57
N LYS A 142 -12.68 23.62 -17.80
CA LYS A 142 -13.14 24.54 -16.76
C LYS A 142 -14.51 24.15 -16.21
N SER A 143 -15.36 23.53 -17.04
CA SER A 143 -16.66 23.02 -16.59
C SER A 143 -16.53 21.82 -15.64
N LEU A 144 -15.47 21.01 -15.77
CA LEU A 144 -15.17 19.81 -14.97
C LEU A 144 -14.49 20.15 -13.62
N ALA A 145 -15.01 21.16 -12.93
CA ALA A 145 -14.40 21.71 -11.71
C ALA A 145 -14.57 20.84 -10.43
N ASN A 146 -15.25 19.70 -10.51
CA ASN A 146 -15.44 18.80 -9.37
C ASN A 146 -15.73 17.36 -9.80
N VAL A 147 -15.53 16.43 -8.87
CA VAL A 147 -15.73 14.98 -9.05
C VAL A 147 -17.08 14.60 -9.66
N PRO A 148 -18.25 15.11 -9.22
CA PRO A 148 -19.53 14.76 -9.83
C PRO A 148 -19.61 15.07 -11.34
N LYS A 149 -19.11 16.23 -11.76
CA LYS A 149 -19.10 16.60 -13.19
C LYS A 149 -18.11 15.74 -13.99
N ILE A 150 -16.98 15.39 -13.38
CA ILE A 150 -16.00 14.47 -13.97
C ILE A 150 -16.63 13.09 -14.16
N GLU A 151 -17.37 12.60 -13.18
CA GLU A 151 -18.10 11.35 -13.26
C GLU A 151 -19.11 11.35 -14.41
N ASP A 152 -19.97 12.37 -14.50
CA ASP A 152 -20.98 12.49 -15.56
C ASP A 152 -20.33 12.50 -16.95
N PHE A 153 -19.28 13.30 -17.12
CA PHE A 153 -18.52 13.37 -18.37
C PHE A 153 -17.87 12.03 -18.72
N TRP A 154 -17.19 11.39 -17.76
CA TRP A 154 -16.55 10.10 -17.94
C TRP A 154 -17.56 9.01 -18.35
N ASN A 155 -18.71 8.97 -17.68
CA ASN A 155 -19.78 8.04 -17.98
C ASN A 155 -20.40 8.29 -19.36
N SER A 156 -20.49 9.54 -19.81
CA SER A 156 -20.88 9.89 -21.17
C SER A 156 -19.87 9.36 -22.20
N LEU A 157 -18.57 9.57 -21.97
CA LEU A 157 -17.50 9.09 -22.85
C LEU A 157 -17.50 7.56 -22.97
N ILE A 158 -17.66 6.84 -21.85
CA ILE A 158 -17.73 5.37 -21.85
C ILE A 158 -18.88 4.86 -22.72
N LYS A 159 -20.04 5.51 -22.68
CA LYS A 159 -21.22 5.11 -23.45
C LYS A 159 -21.03 5.33 -24.96
N GLN A 160 -20.29 6.37 -25.33
CA GLN A 160 -20.12 6.79 -26.71
C GLN A 160 -18.88 6.18 -27.40
N ASN A 161 -17.89 5.73 -26.63
CA ASN A 161 -16.61 5.26 -27.17
C ASN A 161 -16.20 3.90 -26.58
N THR A 162 -16.14 2.90 -27.45
CA THR A 162 -15.80 1.51 -27.08
C THR A 162 -14.37 1.35 -26.59
N GLN A 163 -13.42 2.15 -27.09
CA GLN A 163 -12.03 2.15 -26.63
C GLN A 163 -11.93 2.70 -25.20
N ILE A 164 -12.62 3.81 -24.91
CA ILE A 164 -12.67 4.39 -23.56
C ILE A 164 -13.36 3.43 -22.59
N SER A 165 -14.43 2.76 -23.03
CA SER A 165 -15.06 1.69 -22.26
C SER A 165 -14.09 0.54 -21.94
N GLY A 166 -13.24 0.15 -22.89
CA GLY A 166 -12.17 -0.83 -22.67
C GLY A 166 -11.13 -0.36 -21.64
N ILE A 167 -10.68 0.89 -21.73
CA ILE A 167 -9.76 1.50 -20.76
C ILE A 167 -10.37 1.52 -19.36
N ASN A 168 -11.62 1.97 -19.23
CA ASN A 168 -12.34 1.99 -17.95
C ASN A 168 -12.45 0.60 -17.33
N LYS A 169 -12.75 -0.44 -18.14
CA LYS A 169 -12.74 -1.83 -17.65
C LYS A 169 -11.37 -2.24 -17.12
N LYS A 170 -10.29 -1.90 -17.82
CA LYS A 170 -8.91 -2.19 -17.38
C LYS A 170 -8.60 -1.52 -16.04
N LEU A 171 -8.93 -0.23 -15.88
CA LEU A 171 -8.73 0.51 -14.63
C LEU A 171 -9.53 -0.10 -13.47
N ARG A 172 -10.79 -0.48 -13.72
CA ARG A 172 -11.67 -1.11 -12.72
C ARG A 172 -11.21 -2.50 -12.26
N LEU A 173 -10.27 -3.15 -12.95
CA LEU A 173 -9.65 -4.37 -12.45
C LEU A 173 -8.69 -4.09 -11.28
N GLN A 174 -8.18 -2.86 -11.17
CA GLN A 174 -7.14 -2.50 -10.20
C GLN A 174 -7.64 -1.53 -9.11
N MET A 175 -8.64 -0.72 -9.39
CA MET A 175 -9.14 0.33 -8.49
C MET A 175 -10.65 0.57 -8.63
N ILE A 176 -11.25 1.23 -7.64
CA ILE A 176 -12.65 1.62 -7.67
C ILE A 176 -12.88 2.85 -8.55
N SER A 177 -14.14 3.18 -8.82
CA SER A 177 -14.49 4.30 -9.71
C SER A 177 -14.05 5.63 -9.14
N GLU A 178 -14.14 5.76 -7.82
CA GLU A 178 -13.80 6.95 -7.06
C GLU A 178 -12.32 7.31 -7.20
N ASP A 179 -11.41 6.31 -7.18
CA ASP A 179 -9.99 6.55 -7.47
C ASP A 179 -9.78 7.04 -8.91
N ILE A 180 -10.53 6.49 -9.88
CA ILE A 180 -10.44 6.92 -11.28
C ILE A 180 -10.87 8.39 -11.41
N TYR A 181 -11.95 8.79 -10.74
CA TYR A 181 -12.44 10.16 -10.79
C TYR A 181 -11.48 11.15 -10.12
N LEU A 182 -10.88 10.78 -8.99
CA LEU A 182 -9.85 11.60 -8.33
C LEU A 182 -8.59 11.73 -9.19
N LEU A 183 -8.17 10.65 -9.87
CA LEU A 183 -7.04 10.70 -10.79
C LEU A 183 -7.35 11.57 -12.01
N LEU A 184 -8.56 11.48 -12.57
CA LEU A 184 -9.00 12.36 -13.65
C LEU A 184 -8.99 13.83 -13.23
N GLU A 185 -9.50 14.15 -12.04
CA GLU A 185 -9.45 15.50 -11.46
C GLU A 185 -8.00 16.00 -11.39
N LYS A 186 -7.09 15.18 -10.83
CA LYS A 186 -5.66 15.49 -10.76
C LYS A 186 -5.04 15.75 -12.14
N VAL A 187 -5.37 14.94 -13.13
CA VAL A 187 -4.86 15.10 -14.50
C VAL A 187 -5.41 16.37 -15.15
N LEU A 188 -6.70 16.65 -15.01
CA LEU A 188 -7.34 17.84 -15.57
C LEU A 188 -6.80 19.13 -14.92
N LEU A 189 -6.50 19.12 -13.62
CA LEU A 189 -5.88 20.24 -12.93
C LEU A 189 -4.50 20.62 -13.48
N LYS A 190 -3.76 19.68 -14.09
CA LYS A 190 -2.46 19.98 -14.74
C LYS A 190 -2.60 20.71 -16.08
N LEU A 191 -3.81 20.75 -16.64
CA LEU A 191 -4.12 21.40 -17.92
C LEU A 191 -4.70 22.81 -17.75
N ASN A 192 -5.10 23.17 -16.53
CA ASN A 192 -5.47 24.53 -16.14
C ASN A 192 -4.23 25.34 -15.77
#